data_AF-A0A1Q3TGZ0-F1
#
_entry.id   AF-A0A1Q3TGZ0-F1
#
_cell.length_a   1.000
_cell.length_b   1.000
_cell.length_c   1.000
_cell.angle_alpha   90.00
_cell.angle_beta   90.00
_cell.angle_gamma   90.00
#
_symmetry.space_group_name_H-M   'P 1'
#
loop_
_entity.id
_entity.type
_entity.pdbx_description
1 polymer ?
#
loop_
_entity_poly.entity_id
_entity_poly.type
_entity_poly.pdbx_seq_one_letter_code
_entity_poly.pdbx_strand_id
1 'polypeptide(L)'
;MYDYLFWFFYKFFEWRKGFKSPLIASAMVGLVILIHIGLIHSIVRYFTGFTIGVFSNSYGYNRLILLPVVILWFYFLYHFFYRKRADKILESRKENKFSEPKNIIFVILLIVVPLIIAIRLTNIAISNQN
;
A
#
# COMPACT_ATOMS: atom_id res chain seq x y z
N MET A 1 2.09 -1.36 -11.92
CA MET A 1 1.72 -2.17 -10.74
C MET A 1 0.54 -1.59 -9.97
N TYR A 2 0.66 -0.38 -9.42
CA TYR A 2 -0.41 0.22 -8.60
C TYR A 2 -1.72 0.49 -9.36
N ASP A 3 -1.67 0.84 -10.65
CA ASP A 3 -2.88 0.94 -11.49
C ASP A 3 -3.60 -0.41 -11.66
N TYR A 4 -2.85 -1.51 -11.67
CA TYR A 4 -3.43 -2.86 -11.73
C TYR A 4 -4.09 -3.22 -10.39
N LEU A 5 -3.43 -2.93 -9.27
CA LEU A 5 -4.01 -3.09 -7.94
C LEU A 5 -5.27 -2.23 -7.78
N PHE A 6 -5.24 -0.99 -8.27
CA PHE A 6 -6.40 -0.10 -8.28
C PHE A 6 -7.57 -0.74 -9.03
N TRP A 7 -7.35 -1.17 -10.27
CA TRP A 7 -8.36 -1.85 -11.08
C TRP A 7 -8.92 -3.09 -10.38
N PHE A 8 -8.04 -3.93 -9.82
CA PHE A 8 -8.43 -5.16 -9.14
C PHE A 8 -9.31 -4.88 -7.92
N PHE A 9 -8.88 -3.97 -7.02
CA PHE A 9 -9.65 -3.61 -5.84
C PHE A 9 -10.96 -2.92 -6.22
N TYR A 10 -10.94 -2.05 -7.22
CA TYR A 10 -12.16 -1.40 -7.72
C TYR A 10 -13.18 -2.45 -8.18
N LYS A 11 -12.78 -3.40 -9.03
CA LYS A 11 -13.65 -4.46 -9.52
C LYS A 11 -14.10 -5.42 -8.41
N PHE A 12 -13.23 -5.72 -7.46
CA PHE A 12 -13.57 -6.52 -6.29
C PHE A 12 -14.66 -5.85 -5.42
N PHE A 13 -14.54 -4.55 -5.13
CA PHE A 13 -15.55 -3.83 -4.34
C PHE A 13 -16.84 -3.58 -5.12
N GLU A 14 -16.74 -3.33 -6.42
CA GLU A 14 -17.90 -3.24 -7.32
C GLU A 14 -18.68 -4.56 -7.29
N TRP A 15 -18.00 -5.70 -7.42
CA TRP A 15 -18.62 -7.02 -7.38
C TRP A 15 -19.22 -7.36 -6.00
N ARG A 16 -18.49 -7.12 -4.91
CA ARG A 16 -18.90 -7.57 -3.57
C ARG A 16 -20.00 -6.72 -2.94
N LYS A 17 -20.01 -5.41 -3.22
CA LYS A 17 -20.87 -4.45 -2.50
C LYS A 17 -21.60 -3.46 -3.40
N GLY A 18 -21.46 -3.58 -4.73
CA GLY A 18 -22.05 -2.63 -5.69
C GLY A 18 -21.44 -1.22 -5.63
N PHE A 19 -20.37 -1.00 -4.85
CA PHE A 19 -19.77 0.32 -4.67
C PHE A 19 -18.86 0.68 -5.84
N LYS A 20 -19.19 1.76 -6.55
CA LYS A 20 -18.40 2.36 -7.64
C LYS A 20 -17.64 3.59 -7.15
N SER A 21 -16.88 3.43 -6.07
CA SER A 21 -16.11 4.53 -5.48
C SER A 21 -14.60 4.33 -5.70
N PRO A 22 -13.93 5.21 -6.45
CA PRO A 22 -12.47 5.20 -6.60
C PRO A 22 -11.73 5.30 -5.26
N LEU A 23 -12.34 5.95 -4.26
CA LEU A 23 -11.69 6.26 -2.99
C LEU A 23 -11.27 5.00 -2.21
N ILE A 24 -12.14 3.99 -2.16
CA ILE A 24 -11.87 2.76 -1.40
C ILE A 24 -10.76 1.96 -2.10
N ALA A 25 -10.82 1.86 -3.43
CA ALA A 25 -9.79 1.21 -4.22
C ALA A 25 -8.43 1.93 -4.09
N SER A 26 -8.42 3.26 -4.16
CA SER A 26 -7.20 4.05 -3.96
C SER A 26 -6.65 3.93 -2.54
N ALA A 27 -7.51 3.83 -1.52
CA ALA A 27 -7.08 3.61 -0.13
C ALA A 27 -6.39 2.24 0.03
N MET A 28 -6.94 1.17 -0.57
CA MET A 28 -6.28 -0.14 -0.57
C MET A 28 -4.93 -0.10 -1.27
N VAL A 29 -4.84 0.56 -2.42
CA VAL A 29 -3.56 0.77 -3.11
C VAL A 29 -2.58 1.54 -2.24
N GLY A 30 -3.05 2.56 -1.53
CA GLY A 30 -2.27 3.29 -0.53
C GLY A 30 -1.67 2.39 0.54
N LEU A 31 -2.47 1.48 1.12
CA LEU A 31 -1.96 0.50 2.07
C LEU A 31 -0.85 -0.38 1.46
N VAL A 32 -1.02 -0.81 0.21
CA VAL A 32 0.02 -1.59 -0.48
C VAL A 32 1.28 -0.76 -0.70
N ILE A 33 1.17 0.52 -1.04
CA ILE A 33 2.33 1.42 -1.15
C ILE A 33 3.05 1.52 0.21
N LEU A 34 2.34 1.65 1.32
CA LEU A 34 2.96 1.67 2.66
C LEU A 34 3.73 0.39 2.96
N ILE A 35 3.20 -0.78 2.57
CA ILE A 35 3.92 -2.06 2.71
C ILE A 35 5.23 -2.04 1.90
N HIS A 36 5.21 -1.51 0.67
CA HIS A 36 6.41 -1.41 -0.16
C HIS A 36 7.43 -0.40 0.40
N ILE A 37 6.96 0.73 0.92
CA ILE A 37 7.83 1.71 1.63
C ILE A 37 8.47 1.03 2.85
N GLY A 38 7.68 0.26 3.62
CA GLY A 38 8.17 -0.53 4.74
C GLY A 38 9.26 -1.52 4.32
N LEU A 39 9.06 -2.25 3.22
CA LEU A 39 10.07 -3.15 2.65
C LEU A 39 11.37 -2.40 2.29
N ILE A 40 11.25 -1.27 1.58
CA ILE A 40 12.42 -0.46 1.20
C ILE A 40 13.18 -0.01 2.45
N HIS A 41 12.46 0.48 3.47
CA HIS A 41 13.06 0.86 4.73
C HIS A 41 13.75 -0.32 5.43
N SER A 42 13.13 -1.51 5.47
CA SER A 42 13.74 -2.71 6.05
C SER A 42 15.02 -3.13 5.31
N ILE A 43 15.05 -3.01 3.97
CA ILE A 43 16.26 -3.26 3.17
C ILE A 43 17.35 -2.25 3.52
N VAL A 44 17.03 -0.95 3.50
CA VAL A 44 17.99 0.12 3.83
C VAL A 44 18.55 -0.08 5.24
N ARG A 45 17.70 -0.35 6.23
CA ARG A 45 18.11 -0.63 7.60
C ARG A 45 19.04 -1.84 7.68
N TYR A 46 18.73 -2.92 6.97
CA TYR A 46 19.54 -4.14 6.97
C TYR A 46 20.98 -3.87 6.49
N PHE A 47 21.17 -3.05 5.46
CA PHE A 47 22.50 -2.75 4.91
C PHE A 47 23.25 -1.61 5.63
N THR A 48 22.54 -0.61 6.13
CA THR A 48 23.17 0.63 6.65
C THR A 48 23.08 0.76 8.17
N GLY A 49 22.28 -0.07 8.84
CA GLY A 49 21.92 0.12 10.24
C GLY A 49 21.02 1.33 10.50
N PHE A 50 20.66 2.11 9.46
CA PHE A 50 19.83 3.31 9.62
C PHE A 50 18.45 2.97 10.16
N THR A 51 18.06 3.65 11.23
CA THR A 51 16.73 3.54 11.83
C THR A 51 16.03 4.90 11.77
N ILE A 52 14.76 4.91 11.35
CA ILE A 52 13.91 6.07 11.56
C ILE A 52 13.70 6.19 13.07
N GLY A 53 14.33 7.20 13.68
CA GLY A 53 14.22 7.48 15.10
C GLY A 53 12.76 7.73 15.50
N VAL A 54 12.39 7.27 16.69
CA VAL A 54 11.09 7.60 17.27
C VAL A 54 11.16 9.04 17.77
N PHE A 55 10.27 9.91 17.29
CA PHE A 55 10.25 11.33 17.68
C PHE A 55 9.99 11.53 19.18
N SER A 56 9.20 10.66 19.82
CA SER A 56 8.95 10.67 21.26
C SER A 56 8.47 9.29 21.75
N ASN A 57 8.72 8.94 23.01
CA ASN A 57 8.07 7.76 23.64
C ASN A 57 6.63 8.04 24.09
N SER A 58 6.15 9.29 23.98
CA SER A 58 4.77 9.67 24.30
C SER A 58 3.82 9.38 23.12
N TYR A 59 2.91 8.43 23.33
CA TYR A 59 1.90 8.03 22.34
C TYR A 59 1.06 9.22 21.83
N GLY A 60 0.68 10.14 22.72
CA GLY A 60 -0.14 11.31 22.38
C GLY A 60 0.55 12.28 21.42
N TYR A 61 1.84 12.51 21.62
CA TYR A 61 2.63 13.44 20.80
C TYR A 61 2.89 12.87 19.40
N ASN A 62 3.21 11.58 19.30
CA ASN A 62 3.39 10.89 18.02
C ASN A 62 2.11 10.88 17.19
N ARG A 63 0.95 10.70 17.83
CA ARG A 63 -0.35 10.66 17.13
C ARG A 63 -0.67 11.99 16.44
N LEU A 64 -0.42 13.11 17.10
CA LEU A 64 -0.70 14.44 16.55
C LEU A 64 0.24 14.79 15.39
N ILE A 65 1.51 14.40 15.47
CA ILE A 65 2.50 14.63 14.41
C ILE A 65 2.21 13.76 13.18
N LEU A 66 1.69 12.54 13.37
CA LEU A 66 1.31 11.66 12.27
C LEU A 66 0.04 12.11 11.54
N LEU A 67 -0.80 12.92 12.18
CA LEU A 67 -2.10 13.31 11.64
C LEU A 67 -1.98 14.16 10.36
N PRO A 68 -1.14 15.20 10.27
CA PRO A 68 -0.85 15.90 9.01
C PRO A 68 -0.30 14.98 7.91
N VAL A 69 0.54 14.00 8.27
CA VAL A 69 1.10 13.03 7.32
C VAL A 69 0.00 12.15 6.73
N VAL A 70 -0.92 11.67 7.57
CA VAL A 70 -2.08 10.88 7.13
C VAL A 70 -3.02 11.72 6.25
N ILE A 71 -3.28 12.99 6.59
CA ILE A 71 -4.10 13.88 5.76
C ILE A 71 -3.45 14.11 4.39
N LEU A 72 -2.15 14.44 4.36
CA LEU A 72 -1.40 14.59 3.12
C LEU A 72 -1.43 13.31 2.29
N TRP A 73 -1.31 12.15 2.94
CA TRP A 73 -1.40 10.85 2.28
C TRP A 73 -2.75 10.65 1.57
N PHE A 74 -3.87 10.91 2.25
CA PHE A 74 -5.19 10.83 1.63
C PHE A 74 -5.38 11.86 0.52
N TYR A 75 -4.85 13.07 0.69
CA TYR A 75 -4.85 14.09 -0.36
C TYR A 75 -4.09 13.62 -1.61
N PHE A 76 -2.90 13.05 -1.45
CA PHE A 76 -2.13 12.48 -2.55
C PHE A 76 -2.89 11.35 -3.22
N LEU A 77 -3.44 10.39 -2.46
CA LEU A 77 -4.22 9.29 -3.05
C LEU A 77 -5.43 9.78 -3.84
N TYR A 78 -6.14 10.78 -3.32
CA TYR A 78 -7.27 11.40 -4.02
C TYR A 78 -6.84 12.05 -5.34
N HIS A 79 -5.72 12.78 -5.35
CA HIS A 79 -5.23 13.44 -6.56
C HIS A 79 -4.66 12.43 -7.58
N PHE A 80 -3.89 11.44 -7.12
CA PHE A 80 -3.31 10.41 -7.97
C PHE A 80 -4.37 9.54 -8.64
N PHE A 81 -5.49 9.25 -7.95
CA PHE A 81 -6.59 8.43 -8.50
C PHE A 81 -7.85 9.25 -8.80
N TYR A 82 -7.68 10.54 -9.12
CA TYR A 82 -8.78 11.42 -9.52
C TYR A 82 -9.59 10.81 -10.67
N ARG A 83 -10.92 11.06 -10.68
CA ARG A 83 -11.91 10.37 -11.54
C ARG A 83 -11.43 10.12 -12.98
N LYS A 84 -10.89 11.15 -13.65
CA LYS A 84 -10.40 11.03 -15.04
C LYS A 84 -9.32 9.97 -15.24
N ARG A 85 -8.43 9.75 -14.26
CA ARG A 85 -7.41 8.71 -14.33
C ARG A 85 -7.97 7.35 -13.94
N ALA A 86 -8.85 7.29 -12.95
CA ALA A 86 -9.56 6.07 -12.58
C ALA A 86 -10.31 5.49 -13.79
N ASP A 87 -11.02 6.33 -14.54
CA ASP A 87 -11.76 5.92 -15.74
C ASP A 87 -10.83 5.34 -16.82
N LYS A 88 -9.69 6.00 -17.10
CA LYS A 88 -8.67 5.48 -18.02
C LYS A 88 -8.11 4.12 -17.58
N ILE A 89 -7.84 3.94 -16.30
CA ILE A 89 -7.35 2.68 -15.74
C ILE A 89 -8.39 1.57 -15.89
N LEU A 90 -9.67 1.88 -15.68
CA LEU A 90 -10.76 0.91 -15.81
C LEU A 90 -11.02 0.54 -17.28
N GLU A 91 -10.95 1.50 -18.19
CA GLU A 91 -11.16 1.31 -19.62
C GLU A 91 -10.05 0.45 -20.24
N SER A 92 -8.79 0.75 -19.93
CA SER A 92 -7.62 -0.02 -20.41
C SER A 92 -7.61 -1.50 -19.99
N ARG A 93 -8.47 -1.91 -19.05
CA ARG A 93 -8.55 -3.28 -18.52
C ARG A 93 -9.97 -3.82 -18.52
N LYS A 94 -10.84 -3.30 -19.40
CA LYS A 94 -12.26 -3.66 -19.46
C LYS A 94 -12.50 -5.13 -19.82
N GLU A 95 -11.63 -5.72 -20.64
CA GLU A 95 -11.73 -7.11 -21.12
C GLU A 95 -11.20 -8.12 -20.10
N ASN A 96 -10.40 -7.68 -19.13
CA ASN A 96 -9.81 -8.57 -18.13
C ASN A 96 -10.84 -8.94 -17.06
N LYS A 97 -10.85 -10.22 -16.66
CA LYS A 97 -11.68 -10.68 -15.54
C LYS A 97 -10.88 -10.64 -14.25
N PHE A 98 -11.25 -9.75 -13.32
CA PHE A 98 -10.56 -9.65 -12.02
C PHE A 98 -10.61 -10.95 -11.21
N SER A 99 -11.64 -11.78 -11.40
CA SER A 99 -11.85 -13.04 -10.70
C SER A 99 -11.00 -14.21 -11.22
N GLU A 100 -10.20 -14.02 -12.27
CA GLU A 100 -9.30 -15.07 -12.74
C GLU A 100 -8.25 -15.42 -11.67
N PRO A 101 -7.99 -16.71 -11.42
CA PRO A 101 -7.04 -17.14 -10.39
C PRO A 101 -5.66 -16.50 -10.51
N LYS A 102 -5.15 -16.36 -11.75
CA LYS A 102 -3.85 -15.69 -12.00
C LYS A 102 -3.81 -14.26 -11.49
N ASN A 103 -4.91 -13.52 -11.59
CA ASN A 103 -5.01 -12.12 -11.18
C ASN A 103 -5.06 -12.01 -9.65
N ILE A 104 -5.82 -12.90 -9.01
CA ILE A 104 -5.90 -13.00 -7.55
C ILE A 104 -4.53 -13.38 -6.96
N ILE A 105 -3.88 -14.41 -7.49
CA ILE A 105 -2.55 -14.85 -7.05
C ILE A 105 -1.54 -13.72 -7.22
N PHE A 106 -1.56 -13.01 -8.34
CA PHE A 106 -0.66 -11.89 -8.57
C PHE A 106 -0.83 -10.78 -7.54
N VAL A 107 -2.07 -10.40 -7.19
CA VAL A 107 -2.34 -9.41 -6.12
C VAL A 107 -1.86 -9.90 -4.77
N ILE A 108 -2.10 -11.17 -4.43
CA ILE A 108 -1.60 -11.78 -3.19
C ILE A 108 -0.08 -11.70 -3.14
N LEU A 109 0.62 -12.06 -4.22
CA LEU A 109 2.08 -11.98 -4.29
C LEU A 109 2.58 -10.56 -4.08
N LEU A 110 1.95 -9.57 -4.73
CA LEU A 110 2.32 -8.16 -4.58
C LEU A 110 2.11 -7.59 -3.17
N ILE A 111 1.35 -8.24 -2.31
CA ILE A 111 1.08 -7.78 -0.94
C ILE A 111 1.86 -8.61 0.07
N VAL A 112 1.70 -9.93 -0.01
CA VAL A 112 2.20 -10.89 0.98
C VAL A 112 3.72 -11.05 0.87
N VAL A 113 4.29 -11.13 -0.34
CA VAL A 113 5.74 -11.32 -0.49
C VAL A 113 6.51 -10.12 0.06
N PRO A 114 6.21 -8.86 -0.33
CA PRO A 114 6.85 -7.70 0.28
C PRO A 114 6.71 -7.64 1.80
N LEU A 115 5.53 -7.98 2.32
CA LEU A 115 5.27 -7.97 3.76
C LEU A 115 6.12 -8.99 4.52
N ILE A 116 6.16 -10.25 4.05
CA ILE A 116 6.96 -11.31 4.68
C ILE A 116 8.45 -10.95 4.65
N ILE A 117 8.96 -10.46 3.52
CA ILE A 117 10.36 -10.06 3.38
C ILE A 117 10.67 -8.90 4.33
N ALA A 118 9.83 -7.87 4.40
CA ALA A 118 10.02 -6.74 5.30
C ALA A 118 10.10 -7.17 6.76
N ILE A 119 9.21 -8.06 7.21
CA ILE A 119 9.22 -8.60 8.58
C ILE A 119 10.50 -9.39 8.83
N ARG A 120 10.88 -10.30 7.90
CA ARG A 120 12.10 -11.11 8.04
C ARG A 120 13.36 -10.25 8.14
N LEU A 121 13.53 -9.30 7.23
CA LEU A 121 14.68 -8.38 7.25
C LEU A 121 14.74 -7.55 8.53
N THR A 122 13.58 -7.06 8.98
CA THR A 122 13.50 -6.29 10.23
C THR A 122 13.91 -7.13 11.44
N ASN A 123 13.46 -8.37 11.52
CA ASN A 123 13.81 -9.28 12.63
C ASN A 123 15.31 -9.61 12.65
N ILE A 124 15.89 -9.88 11.48
CA ILE A 124 17.34 -10.14 11.36
C ILE A 124 18.15 -8.89 11.75
N ALA A 125 17.71 -7.71 11.29
CA ALA A 125 18.37 -6.46 11.64
C ALA A 125 18.34 -6.16 13.14
N ILE A 126 17.29 -6.60 13.86
CA ILE A 126 17.21 -6.47 15.32
C ILE A 126 18.10 -7.50 16.02
N SER A 127 18.11 -8.76 15.57
CA SER A 127 18.94 -9.81 16.21
C SER A 127 20.43 -9.52 16.12
N ASN A 128 20.90 -8.86 15.06
CA ASN A 128 22.32 -8.53 14.88
C ASN A 128 22.79 -7.32 15.71
N GLN A 129 21.87 -6.64 16.42
CA GLN A 129 22.18 -5.47 17.26
C GLN A 129 22.22 -5.80 18.77
N ASN A 130 21.85 -7.02 19.16
CA ASN A 130 21.91 -7.55 20.53
C ASN A 130 23.04 -8.57 20.67
#